data_AF-A0A0C5V376-F1
#
_entry.id   AF-A0A0C5V376-F1
#
_cell.length_a   1.000
_cell.length_b   1.000
_cell.length_c   1.000
_cell.angle_alpha   90.00
_cell.angle_beta   90.00
_cell.angle_gamma   90.00
#
_symmetry.space_group_name_H-M   'P 1'
#
loop_
_entity.id
_entity.type
_entity.pdbx_description
1 polymer ?
#
loop_
_entity_poly.entity_id
_entity_poly.type
_entity_poly.pdbx_seq_one_letter_code
_entity_poly.pdbx_strand_id
1 'polypeptide(L)'
;MLVYFVGLVILVLLLSGGGYLLLQGTIDHRRIAERDAKGYFMVWMFVVTFISVSVAYFAAPHIDPEEVAEGIQQSTAGMLVVTALCIAVLAVGLIKLKEKQQFL
;
A
#
# COMPACT_ATOMS: atom_id res chain seq x y z
N MET A 1 0.72 -20.56 3.48
CA MET A 1 0.38 -19.71 2.31
C MET A 1 -0.71 -18.68 2.61
N LEU A 2 -1.93 -19.07 3.02
CA LEU A 2 -3.02 -18.09 3.27
C LEU A 2 -2.66 -17.02 4.31
N VAL A 3 -2.05 -17.43 5.43
CA VAL A 3 -1.59 -16.51 6.50
C VAL A 3 -0.59 -15.48 5.99
N TYR A 4 0.28 -15.86 5.04
CA TYR A 4 1.27 -14.96 4.44
C TYR A 4 0.59 -13.88 3.60
N PHE A 5 -0.34 -14.25 2.70
CA PHE A 5 -1.08 -13.27 1.90
C PHE A 5 -1.98 -12.38 2.76
N VAL A 6 -2.66 -12.94 3.75
CA VAL A 6 -3.49 -12.16 4.69
C VAL A 6 -2.62 -11.17 5.48
N GLY A 7 -1.44 -11.60 5.94
CA GLY A 7 -0.48 -10.73 6.63
C GLY A 7 -0.04 -9.56 5.76
N LEU A 8 0.29 -9.81 4.49
CA LEU A 8 0.65 -8.75 3.53
C LEU A 8 -0.49 -7.75 3.31
N VAL A 9 -1.72 -8.23 3.14
CA VAL A 9 -2.89 -7.37 2.96
C VAL A 9 -3.13 -6.50 4.20
N ILE A 10 -3.08 -7.09 5.39
CA ILE A 10 -3.25 -6.35 6.66
C ILE A 10 -2.14 -5.30 6.81
N LEU A 11 -0.89 -5.65 6.50
CA LEU A 11 0.24 -4.73 6.58
C LEU A 11 0.05 -3.52 5.66
N VAL A 12 -0.33 -3.75 4.40
CA VAL A 12 -0.59 -2.67 3.43
C VAL A 12 -1.72 -1.78 3.95
N LEU A 13 -2.85 -2.36 4.36
CA LEU A 13 -4.02 -1.61 4.83
C LEU A 13 -3.74 -0.79 6.08
N LEU A 14 -2.97 -1.31 7.04
CA LEU A 14 -2.59 -0.57 8.25
C LEU A 14 -1.68 0.62 7.93
N LEU A 15 -0.64 0.41 7.12
CA LEU A 15 0.31 1.46 6.77
C LEU A 15 -0.35 2.55 5.90
N SER A 16 -1.16 2.15 4.91
CA SER A 16 -1.85 3.11 4.05
C SER A 16 -3.00 3.81 4.77
N GLY A 17 -3.78 3.07 5.57
CA GLY A 17 -4.91 3.59 6.33
C GLY A 17 -4.47 4.55 7.43
N GLY A 18 -3.42 4.18 8.18
CA GLY A 18 -2.80 5.05 9.18
C GLY A 18 -2.26 6.34 8.57
N GLY A 19 -1.51 6.24 7.46
CA GLY A 19 -1.02 7.42 6.74
C GLY A 19 -2.14 8.32 6.23
N TYR A 20 -3.21 7.73 5.68
CA TYR A 20 -4.38 8.47 5.23
C TYR A 20 -5.08 9.23 6.38
N LEU A 21 -5.31 8.59 7.52
CA LEU A 21 -5.94 9.22 8.69
C LEU A 21 -5.09 10.34 9.27
N LEU A 22 -3.76 10.15 9.34
CA LEU A 22 -2.83 11.20 9.77
C LEU A 22 -2.89 12.42 8.84
N LEU A 23 -2.90 12.18 7.53
CA LEU A 23 -3.03 13.24 6.53
C LEU A 23 -4.37 13.96 6.65
N GLN A 24 -5.48 13.23 6.79
CA GLN A 24 -6.80 13.84 7.03
C GLN A 24 -6.80 14.72 8.28
N GLY A 25 -6.25 14.23 9.40
CA GLY A 25 -6.14 15.00 10.62
C GLY A 25 -5.36 16.31 10.42
N THR A 26 -4.25 16.28 9.67
CA THR A 26 -3.47 17.50 9.38
C THR A 26 -4.18 18.50 8.46
N ILE A 27 -4.98 18.01 7.51
CA ILE A 27 -5.82 18.86 6.64
C ILE A 27 -6.94 19.52 7.47
N ASP A 28 -7.60 18.76 8.35
CA ASP A 28 -8.67 19.27 9.21
C ASP A 28 -8.20 20.40 10.13
N HIS A 29 -6.96 20.32 10.59
CA HIS A 29 -6.32 21.36 11.41
C HIS A 29 -5.76 22.55 10.58
N ARG A 30 -6.08 22.64 9.28
CA ARG A 30 -5.61 23.66 8.32
C ARG A 30 -4.09 23.83 8.25
N ARG A 31 -3.31 22.83 8.67
CA ARG A 31 -1.85 22.91 8.69
C ARG A 31 -1.23 22.79 7.29
N ILE A 32 -1.94 22.18 6.35
CA ILE A 32 -1.41 21.85 5.01
C ILE A 32 -2.50 22.10 3.97
N ALA A 33 -2.14 22.70 2.83
CA ALA A 33 -3.03 22.85 1.70
C ALA A 33 -3.35 21.48 1.07
N GLU A 34 -4.59 21.27 0.63
CA GLU A 34 -5.04 19.95 0.12
C GLU A 34 -4.23 19.45 -1.08
N ARG A 35 -3.73 20.38 -1.91
CA ARG A 35 -2.85 20.06 -3.04
C ARG A 35 -1.54 19.43 -2.58
N ASP A 36 -0.96 19.94 -1.50
CA ASP A 36 0.27 19.42 -0.91
C ASP A 36 0.01 18.08 -0.20
N ALA A 37 -1.16 17.93 0.43
CA ALA A 37 -1.56 16.68 1.07
C ALA A 37 -1.65 15.50 0.10
N LYS A 38 -2.13 15.72 -1.14
CA LYS A 38 -2.09 14.68 -2.20
C LYS A 38 -0.66 14.31 -2.57
N GLY A 39 0.24 15.29 -2.64
CA GLY A 39 1.68 15.07 -2.85
C GLY A 39 2.29 14.21 -1.75
N TYR A 40 2.04 14.56 -0.48
CA TYR A 40 2.49 13.79 0.67
C TYR A 40 1.90 12.37 0.69
N PHE A 41 0.63 12.21 0.32
CA PHE A 41 0.02 10.88 0.24
C PHE A 41 0.66 10.00 -0.85
N MET A 42 0.99 10.57 -2.01
CA MET A 42 1.70 9.83 -3.07
C MET A 42 3.09 9.38 -2.60
N VAL A 43 3.86 10.27 -1.96
CA VAL A 43 5.18 9.91 -1.41
C VAL A 43 5.06 8.86 -0.31
N TRP A 44 4.07 8.99 0.57
CA TRP A 44 3.78 7.99 1.61
C TRP A 44 3.49 6.62 0.99
N MET A 45 2.58 6.56 0.02
CA MET A 45 2.23 5.31 -0.66
C MET A 45 3.40 4.71 -1.42
N PHE A 46 4.30 5.52 -1.98
CA PHE A 46 5.55 5.03 -2.58
C PHE A 46 6.42 4.29 -1.55
N VAL A 47 6.62 4.88 -0.36
CA VAL A 47 7.38 4.25 0.74
C VAL A 47 6.69 2.98 1.22
N VAL A 48 5.37 3.01 1.42
CA VAL A 48 4.58 1.84 1.83
C VAL A 48 4.68 0.71 0.82
N THR A 49 4.61 1.02 -0.48
CA THR A 49 4.76 0.03 -1.55
C THR A 49 6.14 -0.60 -1.50
N PHE A 50 7.20 0.20 -1.37
CA PHE A 50 8.57 -0.29 -1.28
C PHE A 50 8.78 -1.23 -0.08
N ILE A 51 8.33 -0.83 1.11
CA ILE A 51 8.41 -1.65 2.32
C ILE A 51 7.62 -2.95 2.15
N SER A 52 6.38 -2.85 1.68
CA SER A 52 5.48 -4.01 1.58
C SER A 52 5.96 -5.03 0.53
N VAL A 53 6.49 -4.55 -0.60
CA VAL A 53 7.10 -5.39 -1.64
C VAL A 53 8.38 -6.05 -1.13
N SER A 54 9.20 -5.33 -0.36
CA SER A 54 10.40 -5.90 0.28
C SER A 54 10.02 -6.99 1.27
N VAL A 55 8.99 -6.76 2.11
CA VAL A 55 8.47 -7.77 3.03
C VAL A 55 7.91 -8.97 2.26
N ALA A 56 7.18 -8.76 1.17
CA ALA A 56 6.71 -9.86 0.32
C ALA A 56 7.87 -10.67 -0.29
N TYR A 57 8.97 -10.02 -0.66
CA TYR A 57 10.13 -10.74 -1.16
C TYR A 57 10.84 -11.57 -0.06
N PHE A 58 11.15 -10.96 1.08
CA PHE A 58 11.94 -11.59 2.14
C PHE A 58 11.17 -12.54 3.04
N ALA A 59 9.87 -12.30 3.27
CA ALA A 59 9.03 -13.16 4.10
C ALA A 59 8.38 -14.31 3.30
N ALA A 60 8.65 -14.39 2.00
CA ALA A 60 8.15 -15.48 1.17
C ALA A 60 8.70 -16.83 1.67
N PRO A 61 7.84 -17.84 1.87
CA PRO A 61 8.29 -19.19 2.14
C PRO A 61 9.22 -19.63 1.01
N HIS A 62 10.44 -20.01 1.34
CA HIS A 62 11.35 -20.59 0.36
C HIS A 62 10.84 -21.99 0.03
N ILE A 63 10.48 -22.19 -1.23
CA ILE A 63 10.09 -23.50 -1.77
C ILE A 63 11.36 -24.14 -2.33
N ASP A 64 11.50 -25.45 -2.16
CA ASP A 64 12.60 -26.19 -2.75
C ASP A 64 12.69 -25.92 -4.27
N PRO A 65 13.90 -25.72 -4.81
CA PRO A 65 14.10 -25.31 -6.20
C PRO A 65 13.57 -26.33 -7.23
N GLU A 66 13.30 -27.58 -6.83
CA GLU A 66 12.70 -28.60 -7.68
C GLU A 66 11.20 -28.37 -7.97
N GLU A 67 10.42 -27.75 -7.07
CA GLU A 67 9.01 -27.40 -7.30
C GLU A 67 8.82 -26.09 -8.09
N VAL A 68 9.88 -25.27 -8.19
CA VAL A 68 9.85 -23.96 -8.88
C VAL A 68 9.85 -24.10 -10.40
N ALA A 69 10.29 -25.25 -10.93
CA ALA A 69 10.43 -25.48 -12.37
C ALA A 69 9.12 -25.40 -13.15
N GLU A 70 7.95 -25.49 -12.50
CA GLU A 70 6.64 -25.50 -13.16
C GLU A 70 5.67 -24.36 -12.71
N GLY A 71 6.07 -23.46 -11.81
CA GLY A 71 5.13 -22.49 -11.20
C GLY A 71 5.65 -21.08 -10.91
N ILE A 72 4.72 -20.14 -10.66
CA ILE A 72 5.04 -18.78 -10.18
C ILE A 72 5.54 -18.88 -8.73
N GLN A 73 6.75 -18.39 -8.46
CA GLN A 73 7.27 -18.29 -7.09
C GLN A 73 6.34 -17.49 -6.18
N GLN A 74 6.14 -17.94 -4.94
CA GLN A 74 5.25 -17.26 -3.97
C GLN A 74 5.68 -15.83 -3.64
N SER A 75 6.98 -15.54 -3.68
CA SER A 75 7.52 -14.19 -3.59
C SER A 75 6.96 -13.30 -4.70
N THR A 76 7.08 -13.73 -5.95
CA THR A 76 6.56 -13.03 -7.13
C THR A 76 5.05 -12.82 -7.04
N ALA A 77 4.29 -13.85 -6.64
CA ALA A 77 2.84 -13.72 -6.45
C ALA A 77 2.50 -12.71 -5.33
N GLY A 78 3.22 -12.75 -4.21
CA GLY A 78 3.07 -11.80 -3.11
C GLY A 78 3.38 -10.36 -3.53
N MET A 79 4.45 -10.15 -4.29
CA MET A 79 4.83 -8.84 -4.82
C MET A 79 3.77 -8.28 -5.78
N LEU A 80 3.20 -9.12 -6.65
CA LEU A 80 2.11 -8.72 -7.55
C LEU A 80 0.85 -8.31 -6.79
N VAL A 81 0.45 -9.10 -5.79
CA VAL A 81 -0.72 -8.81 -4.95
C VAL A 81 -0.54 -7.50 -4.19
N VAL A 82 0.61 -7.31 -3.54
CA VAL A 82 0.93 -6.07 -2.82
C VAL A 82 0.92 -4.87 -3.76
N THR A 83 1.56 -4.99 -4.93
CA THR A 83 1.62 -3.88 -5.89
C THR A 83 0.23 -3.50 -6.39
N ALA A 84 -0.60 -4.48 -6.77
CA ALA A 84 -1.98 -4.24 -7.19
C ALA A 84 -2.81 -3.59 -6.08
N LEU A 85 -2.66 -4.06 -4.84
CA LEU A 85 -3.37 -3.50 -3.69
C LEU A 85 -2.92 -2.07 -3.39
N CYS A 86 -1.61 -1.78 -3.41
CA CYS A 86 -1.07 -0.44 -3.21
C CYS A 86 -1.58 0.54 -4.29
N ILE A 87 -1.68 0.11 -5.56
CA ILE A 87 -2.25 0.92 -6.64
C ILE A 87 -3.74 1.20 -6.36
N ALA A 88 -4.52 0.18 -5.99
CA ALA A 88 -5.94 0.34 -5.69
C ALA A 88 -6.17 1.30 -4.52
N VAL A 89 -5.41 1.15 -3.43
CA VAL A 89 -5.49 2.02 -2.25
C VAL A 89 -5.04 3.44 -2.57
N LEU A 90 -3.98 3.61 -3.36
CA LEU A 90 -3.54 4.92 -3.83
C LEU A 90 -4.65 5.62 -4.63
N ALA A 91 -5.25 4.92 -5.59
CA ALA A 91 -6.34 5.46 -6.41
C ALA A 91 -7.53 5.87 -5.53
N VAL A 92 -7.98 5.00 -4.62
CA VAL A 92 -9.09 5.29 -3.70
C VAL A 92 -8.74 6.47 -2.78
N GLY A 93 -7.54 6.51 -2.21
CA GLY A 93 -7.10 7.58 -1.32
C GLY A 93 -7.03 8.94 -2.03
N LEU A 94 -6.55 8.98 -3.27
CA LEU A 94 -6.52 10.19 -4.08
C LEU A 94 -7.91 10.68 -4.49
N ILE A 95 -8.85 9.77 -4.79
CA ILE A 95 -10.25 10.11 -5.07
C ILE A 95 -10.90 10.72 -3.83
N LYS A 96 -10.77 10.07 -2.67
CA LYS A 96 -11.39 10.55 -1.43
C LYS A 96 -10.76 11.85 -0.90
N LEU A 97 -9.47 12.07 -1.13
CA LEU A 97 -8.81 13.35 -0.87
C LEU A 97 -9.27 14.47 -1.83
N LYS A 98 -9.92 14.15 -2.96
CA LYS A 98 -10.41 15.12 -3.94
C LYS A 98 -11.82 15.64 -3.61
N GLU A 99 -12.67 14.85 -2.95
CA GLU A 99 -14.07 15.23 -2.65
C GLU A 99 -14.21 16.44 -1.72
N LYS A 100 -13.20 16.73 -0.89
CA LYS A 100 -13.21 17.93 -0.04
C LYS A 100 -13.12 19.25 -0.81
N GLN A 101 -12.72 19.23 -2.08
CA GLN A 101 -12.58 20.43 -2.93
C GLN A 101 -13.91 21.05 -3.38
N GLN A 102 -15.05 20.37 -3.27
CA GLN A 102 -16.32 20.87 -3.86
C GLN A 102 -17.21 21.66 -2.90
N PHE A 103 -16.83 21.82 -1.63
CA PHE A 103 -17.66 22.47 -0.60
C PHE A 103 -17.07 23.78 -0.03
N LEU A 104 -16.06 24.36 -0.68
CA LEU A 104 -15.53 25.71 -0.40
C LEU A 104 -15.64 26.58 -1.66
#